data_AF-A0A7S3N5U3-F1
#
_entry.id   AF-A0A7S3N5U3-F1
#
_cell.length_a   1.000
_cell.length_b   1.000
_cell.length_c   1.000
_cell.angle_alpha   90.00
_cell.angle_beta   90.00
_cell.angle_gamma   90.00
#
_symmetry.space_group_name_H-M   'P 1'
#
loop_
_entity.id
_entity.type
_entity.pdbx_description
1 polymer ?
#
loop_
_entity_poly.entity_id
_entity_poly.type
_entity_poly.pdbx_seq_one_letter_code
_entity_poly.pdbx_strand_id
1 'polypeptide(L)'
;SKYPRISMQNNTNLAILPQVGKADLKHDVHPVDQEAGVQPVKVSHYLLTRIAIYIFSFLKPGTITSSVLSMLATCIGIGIITLPYLAATNGIVLSVILIVFGAFVSYFCAMLLVECAEKIGKSRYEDFAEHCWGIKMAKFAGLCNISTLLGGVISYIVFIKSLTP
;
A
#
# COMPACT_ATOMS: atom_id res chain seq x y z
N SER A 1 13.59 19.62 -28.85
CA SER A 1 13.77 18.58 -27.82
C SER A 1 12.53 17.69 -27.83
N LYS A 2 12.28 16.93 -28.91
CA LYS A 2 12.69 15.55 -29.23
C LYS A 2 12.16 14.49 -28.24
N TYR A 3 10.89 14.13 -28.40
CA TYR A 3 10.39 12.79 -28.07
C TYR A 3 10.46 11.93 -29.35
N PRO A 4 11.19 10.81 -29.39
CA PRO A 4 11.18 9.92 -30.55
C PRO A 4 10.07 8.87 -30.44
N ARG A 5 9.30 8.78 -31.52
CA ARG A 5 8.30 7.76 -31.86
C ARG A 5 9.06 6.45 -32.21
N ILE A 6 8.81 5.36 -31.48
CA ILE A 6 9.47 4.06 -31.75
C ILE A 6 8.63 3.31 -32.79
N SER A 7 9.18 3.17 -34.00
CA SER A 7 8.65 2.32 -35.08
C SER A 7 9.16 0.89 -34.95
N MET A 8 8.30 -0.07 -35.27
CA MET A 8 8.62 -1.48 -35.46
C MET A 8 9.63 -1.72 -36.60
N GLN A 9 10.66 -2.54 -36.36
CA GLN A 9 11.44 -3.28 -37.38
C GLN A 9 12.09 -4.49 -36.66
N ASN A 10 11.44 -5.66 -36.64
CA ASN A 10 11.57 -6.79 -37.57
C ASN A 10 12.97 -7.44 -37.65
N ASN A 11 13.11 -8.57 -36.92
CA ASN A 11 13.93 -9.78 -37.07
C ASN A 11 15.13 -9.79 -38.05
N THR A 12 16.30 -10.26 -37.58
CA THR A 12 16.77 -11.67 -37.74
C THR A 12 18.21 -11.89 -37.19
N ASN A 13 18.31 -12.70 -36.13
CA ASN A 13 19.31 -13.76 -35.82
C ASN A 13 20.84 -13.57 -36.10
N LEU A 14 21.66 -13.53 -35.03
CA LEU A 14 22.63 -14.59 -34.60
C LEU A 14 23.45 -14.02 -33.41
N ALA A 15 23.10 -14.35 -32.17
CA ALA A 15 23.55 -15.56 -31.44
C ALA A 15 24.96 -15.46 -30.85
N ILE A 16 25.15 -14.59 -29.86
CA ILE A 16 25.83 -14.90 -28.58
C ILE A 16 25.22 -13.96 -27.52
N LEU A 17 24.12 -14.38 -26.88
CA LEU A 17 23.82 -14.16 -25.46
C LEU A 17 22.84 -15.27 -25.04
N PRO A 18 23.01 -15.86 -23.84
CA PRO A 18 22.33 -17.08 -23.46
C PRO A 18 20.81 -16.89 -23.39
N GLN A 19 20.09 -17.96 -23.75
CA GLN A 19 18.65 -18.12 -23.64
C GLN A 19 18.14 -17.75 -22.22
N VAL A 20 17.66 -16.53 -22.02
CA VAL A 20 16.65 -16.22 -20.98
C VAL A 20 15.32 -16.11 -21.71
N GLY A 21 14.81 -17.28 -22.10
CA GLY A 21 13.45 -17.42 -22.60
C GLY A 21 12.45 -17.16 -21.48
N LYS A 22 11.45 -16.33 -21.74
CA LYS A 22 10.11 -16.36 -21.12
C LYS A 22 10.06 -16.83 -19.64
N ALA A 23 10.79 -16.18 -18.75
CA ALA A 23 10.63 -16.26 -17.29
C ALA A 23 11.57 -15.25 -16.64
N ASP A 24 11.06 -14.08 -16.23
CA ASP A 24 11.49 -13.37 -15.01
C ASP A 24 10.75 -12.03 -14.84
N LEU A 25 9.42 -12.12 -14.69
CA LEU A 25 8.67 -11.16 -13.89
C LEU A 25 7.92 -11.93 -12.80
N LYS A 26 8.71 -12.55 -11.93
CA LYS A 26 8.27 -13.23 -10.72
C LYS A 26 9.25 -12.86 -9.60
N HIS A 27 8.70 -12.53 -8.43
CA HIS A 27 9.33 -12.02 -7.18
C HIS A 27 9.59 -10.49 -7.14
N ASP A 28 9.00 -9.67 -6.26
CA ASP A 28 8.40 -9.90 -4.94
C ASP A 28 7.14 -9.03 -4.70
N VAL A 29 5.97 -9.64 -4.84
CA VAL A 29 4.81 -9.30 -4.00
C VAL A 29 4.46 -10.59 -3.33
N HIS A 30 4.59 -10.60 -2.00
CA HIS A 30 4.21 -11.71 -1.14
C HIS A 30 2.92 -12.34 -1.66
N PRO A 31 2.87 -13.65 -1.94
CA PRO A 31 1.59 -14.33 -2.03
C PRO A 31 0.98 -14.18 -0.64
N VAL A 32 -0.02 -13.31 -0.50
CA VAL A 32 -1.01 -13.51 0.55
C VAL A 32 -1.78 -14.72 0.08
N ASP A 33 -1.44 -15.86 0.66
CA ASP A 33 -2.17 -17.11 0.71
C ASP A 33 -3.65 -16.85 1.02
N GLN A 34 -4.42 -16.48 0.01
CA GLN A 34 -5.87 -16.54 0.01
C GLN A 34 -6.26 -17.76 -0.82
N GLU A 35 -6.23 -18.93 -0.18
CA GLU A 35 -6.95 -20.11 -0.65
C GLU A 35 -8.45 -19.78 -0.65
N ALA A 36 -8.93 -19.15 -1.73
CA ALA A 36 -10.35 -19.04 -2.00
C ALA A 36 -10.80 -20.34 -2.68
N GLY A 37 -10.89 -21.41 -1.91
CA GLY A 37 -11.68 -22.58 -2.26
C GLY A 37 -13.15 -22.18 -2.36
N VAL A 38 -13.59 -21.74 -3.54
CA VAL A 38 -15.00 -21.43 -3.81
C VAL A 38 -15.69 -22.67 -4.36
N GLN A 39 -16.12 -23.53 -3.45
CA GLN A 39 -17.13 -24.56 -3.69
C GLN A 39 -18.51 -23.88 -3.92
N PRO A 40 -19.39 -24.41 -4.80
CA PRO A 40 -20.52 -23.66 -5.35
C PRO A 40 -21.70 -23.52 -4.37
N VAL A 41 -22.09 -22.28 -4.03
CA VAL A 41 -23.25 -21.98 -3.15
C VAL A 41 -24.38 -21.29 -3.92
N LYS A 42 -25.61 -21.80 -3.71
CA LYS A 42 -26.84 -21.67 -4.52
C LYS A 42 -27.46 -20.26 -4.58
N VAL A 43 -27.78 -19.83 -5.81
CA VAL A 43 -28.80 -18.87 -6.34
C VAL A 43 -29.20 -17.60 -5.55
N SER A 44 -29.38 -17.61 -4.23
CA SER A 44 -29.64 -16.40 -3.41
C SER A 44 -28.43 -15.44 -3.37
N HIS A 45 -27.23 -16.00 -3.58
CA HIS A 45 -25.98 -15.26 -3.71
C HIS A 45 -25.84 -14.47 -5.02
N TYR A 46 -26.76 -14.57 -5.99
CA TYR A 46 -26.56 -13.97 -7.31
C TYR A 46 -26.62 -12.43 -7.29
N LEU A 47 -27.51 -11.86 -6.46
CA LEU A 47 -27.69 -10.42 -6.32
C LEU A 47 -26.56 -9.77 -5.51
N LEU A 48 -26.12 -10.42 -4.42
CA LEU A 48 -24.94 -10.01 -3.65
C LEU A 48 -23.66 -10.13 -4.48
N THR A 49 -23.55 -11.17 -5.31
CA THR A 49 -22.42 -11.32 -6.24
C THR A 49 -22.45 -10.23 -7.31
N ARG A 50 -23.62 -9.81 -7.80
CA ARG A 50 -23.75 -8.70 -8.76
C ARG A 50 -23.35 -7.35 -8.16
N ILE A 51 -23.73 -7.08 -6.92
CA ILE A 51 -23.31 -5.87 -6.19
C ILE A 51 -21.80 -5.90 -5.92
N ALA A 52 -21.28 -7.04 -5.45
CA ALA A 52 -19.84 -7.23 -5.23
C ALA A 52 -19.05 -7.09 -6.53
N ILE A 53 -19.51 -7.66 -7.65
CA ILE A 53 -18.92 -7.50 -8.98
C ILE A 53 -19.03 -6.05 -9.44
N TYR A 54 -20.10 -5.32 -9.15
CA TYR A 54 -20.23 -3.91 -9.54
C TYR A 54 -19.19 -3.05 -8.82
N ILE A 55 -19.04 -3.26 -7.50
CA ILE A 55 -18.03 -2.60 -6.67
C ILE A 55 -16.61 -3.00 -7.13
N PHE A 56 -16.36 -4.29 -7.36
CA PHE A 56 -15.08 -4.78 -7.89
C PHE A 56 -14.80 -4.32 -9.33
N SER A 57 -15.83 -4.12 -10.15
CA SER A 57 -15.68 -3.62 -11.52
C SER A 57 -15.32 -2.13 -11.54
N PHE A 58 -15.73 -1.38 -10.53
CA PHE A 58 -15.26 -0.03 -10.29
C PHE A 58 -13.79 -0.01 -9.82
N LEU A 59 -13.35 -1.06 -9.12
CA LEU A 59 -11.96 -1.31 -8.73
C LEU A 59 -11.16 -1.94 -9.87
N LYS A 60 -10.92 -1.19 -10.95
CA LYS A 60 -10.04 -1.65 -12.03
C LYS A 60 -8.60 -1.84 -11.49
N PRO A 61 -7.97 -3.03 -11.64
CA PRO A 61 -6.62 -3.28 -11.15
C PRO A 61 -5.63 -2.29 -11.74
N GLY A 62 -4.82 -1.64 -10.89
CA GLY A 62 -3.83 -0.64 -11.31
C GLY A 62 -4.35 0.80 -11.38
N THR A 63 -5.56 1.08 -10.88
CA THR A 63 -6.10 2.46 -10.79
C THR A 63 -5.77 3.09 -9.44
N ILE A 64 -5.53 4.40 -9.42
CA ILE A 64 -5.31 5.20 -8.20
C ILE A 64 -6.37 4.96 -7.12
N THR A 65 -7.63 4.75 -7.51
CA THR A 65 -8.74 4.49 -6.60
C THR A 65 -8.54 3.20 -5.80
N SER A 66 -7.99 2.16 -6.42
CA SER A 66 -7.71 0.89 -5.75
C SER A 66 -6.58 1.03 -4.72
N SER A 67 -5.53 1.80 -5.05
CA SER A 67 -4.43 2.09 -4.13
C SER A 67 -4.88 2.90 -2.92
N VAL A 68 -5.68 3.94 -3.13
CA VAL A 68 -6.22 4.78 -2.04
C VAL A 68 -7.15 3.98 -1.16
N LEU A 69 -8.04 3.16 -1.73
CA LEU A 69 -8.95 2.32 -0.93
C LEU A 69 -8.21 1.27 -0.11
N SER A 70 -7.15 0.66 -0.66
CA SER A 70 -6.31 -0.27 0.11
C SER A 70 -5.60 0.43 1.27
N MET A 71 -5.07 1.65 1.05
CA MET A 71 -4.46 2.45 2.11
C MET A 71 -5.50 2.80 3.19
N LEU A 72 -6.70 3.26 2.79
CA LEU A 72 -7.77 3.62 3.69
C LEU A 72 -8.23 2.43 4.54
N ALA A 73 -8.37 1.24 3.95
CA ALA A 73 -8.72 0.03 4.69
C ALA A 73 -7.73 -0.25 5.83
N THR A 74 -6.42 -0.09 5.57
CA THR A 74 -5.38 -0.23 6.60
C THR A 74 -5.49 0.87 7.68
N CYS A 75 -5.67 2.13 7.28
CA CYS A 75 -5.83 3.24 8.23
C CYS A 75 -7.04 3.05 9.15
N ILE A 76 -8.17 2.59 8.58
CA ILE A 76 -9.40 2.31 9.33
C ILE A 76 -9.17 1.18 10.34
N GLY A 77 -8.47 0.10 9.94
CA GLY A 77 -8.18 -1.03 10.83
C GLY A 77 -7.46 -0.61 12.10
N ILE A 78 -6.40 0.18 11.99
CA ILE A 78 -5.64 0.67 13.14
C ILE A 78 -6.46 1.73 13.91
N GLY A 79 -7.11 2.65 13.20
CA GLY A 79 -7.86 3.74 13.79
C GLY A 79 -9.02 3.28 14.68
N ILE A 80 -9.78 2.27 14.27
CA ILE A 80 -10.92 1.74 15.05
C ILE A 80 -10.46 1.13 16.39
N ILE A 81 -9.24 0.60 16.47
CA ILE A 81 -8.70 0.04 17.72
C ILE A 81 -8.21 1.17 18.64
N THR A 82 -7.54 2.16 18.07
CA THR A 82 -6.92 3.27 18.82
C THR A 82 -7.97 4.24 19.38
N LEU A 83 -8.97 4.63 18.59
CA LEU A 83 -9.99 5.62 18.98
C LEU A 83 -10.74 5.29 20.29
N PRO A 84 -11.31 4.08 20.49
CA PRO A 84 -12.02 3.75 21.73
C PRO A 84 -11.07 3.68 22.93
N TYR A 85 -9.83 3.22 22.72
CA TYR A 85 -8.82 3.16 23.77
C TYR A 85 -8.39 4.56 24.25
N LEU A 86 -8.21 5.51 23.32
CA LEU A 86 -7.92 6.90 23.66
C LEU A 86 -9.07 7.52 24.47
N ALA A 87 -10.32 7.30 24.05
CA ALA A 87 -11.49 7.84 24.73
C ALA A 87 -11.65 7.30 26.16
N ALA A 88 -11.36 6.01 26.38
CA ALA A 88 -11.47 5.38 27.69
C ALA A 88 -10.38 5.82 28.69
N THR A 89 -9.19 6.17 28.20
CA THR A 89 -8.03 6.47 29.05
C THR A 89 -7.80 7.97 29.29
N ASN A 90 -8.07 8.80 28.28
CA ASN A 90 -7.74 10.23 28.28
C ASN A 90 -8.98 11.14 28.29
N GLY A 91 -10.18 10.56 28.29
CA GLY A 91 -11.44 11.28 28.15
C GLY A 91 -11.74 11.72 26.71
N ILE A 92 -12.99 12.08 26.48
CA ILE A 92 -13.51 12.37 25.12
C ILE A 92 -12.89 13.65 24.55
N VAL A 93 -12.73 14.69 25.37
CA VAL A 93 -12.26 16.01 24.91
C VAL A 93 -10.81 15.93 24.41
N LEU A 94 -9.91 15.28 25.16
CA LEU A 94 -8.51 15.17 24.77
C LEU A 94 -8.35 14.32 23.50
N SER A 95 -9.12 13.23 23.41
CA SER A 95 -9.11 12.35 22.24
C SER A 95 -9.50 13.09 20.95
N VAL A 96 -10.53 13.93 20.98
CA VAL A 96 -10.95 14.73 19.81
C VAL A 96 -9.87 15.73 19.40
N ILE A 97 -9.23 16.41 20.36
CA ILE A 97 -8.13 17.35 20.07
C ILE A 97 -6.96 16.63 19.40
N LEU A 98 -6.58 15.46 19.91
CA LEU A 98 -5.49 14.65 19.34
C LEU A 98 -5.81 14.18 17.92
N ILE A 99 -7.06 13.79 17.64
CA ILE A 99 -7.50 13.38 16.30
C ILE A 99 -7.41 14.55 15.31
N VAL A 100 -7.93 15.72 15.69
CA VAL A 100 -7.89 16.93 14.85
C VAL A 100 -6.44 17.33 14.57
N PHE A 101 -5.60 17.30 15.59
CA PHE A 101 -4.17 17.58 15.45
C PHE A 101 -3.47 16.56 14.54
N GLY A 102 -3.73 15.26 14.74
CA GLY A 102 -3.19 14.20 13.89
C GLY A 102 -3.61 14.34 12.44
N ALA A 103 -4.87 14.67 12.17
CA ALA A 103 -5.38 14.93 10.82
C ALA A 103 -4.65 16.11 10.14
N PHE A 104 -4.41 17.20 10.89
CA PHE A 104 -3.68 18.35 10.38
C PHE A 104 -2.22 17.98 10.03
N VAL A 105 -1.54 17.26 10.93
CA VAL A 105 -0.17 16.78 10.70
C VAL A 105 -0.11 15.83 9.50
N SER A 106 -1.04 14.88 9.38
CA SER A 106 -1.11 13.97 8.24
C SER A 106 -1.34 14.69 6.92
N TYR A 107 -2.22 15.70 6.89
CA TYR A 107 -2.45 16.52 5.71
C TYR A 107 -1.18 17.27 5.29
N PHE A 108 -0.48 17.87 6.25
CA PHE A 108 0.79 18.56 6.00
C PHE A 108 1.86 17.62 5.46
N CYS A 109 2.03 16.44 6.07
CA CYS A 109 2.96 15.42 5.58
C CYS A 109 2.63 14.94 4.16
N ALA A 110 1.34 14.74 3.85
CA ALA A 110 0.91 14.33 2.52
C ALA A 110 1.26 15.38 1.45
N MET A 111 1.05 16.67 1.75
CA MET A 111 1.41 17.77 0.84
C MET A 111 2.92 17.82 0.58
N LEU A 112 3.74 17.74 1.64
CA LEU A 112 5.20 17.70 1.50
C LEU A 112 5.67 16.50 0.67
N LEU A 113 5.04 15.34 0.87
CA LEU A 113 5.40 14.12 0.16
C LEU A 113 5.09 14.20 -1.34
N VAL A 114 3.93 14.78 -1.69
CA VAL A 114 3.56 15.03 -3.09
C VAL A 114 4.55 15.99 -3.75
N GLU A 115 4.91 17.08 -3.09
CA GLU A 115 5.85 18.04 -3.63
C GLU A 115 7.27 17.46 -3.82
N CYS A 116 7.72 16.58 -2.92
CA CYS A 116 8.96 15.82 -3.09
C CYS A 116 8.88 14.83 -4.26
N ALA A 117 7.74 14.16 -4.44
CA ALA A 117 7.52 13.21 -5.53
C ALA A 117 7.57 13.91 -6.90
N GLU A 118 6.96 15.09 -7.02
CA GLU A 118 6.97 15.88 -8.25
C GLU A 118 8.36 16.39 -8.64
N LYS A 119 9.18 16.80 -7.66
CA LYS A 119 10.53 17.35 -7.91
C LYS A 119 11.55 16.30 -8.34
N ILE A 120 11.43 15.07 -7.84
CA ILE A 120 12.49 14.05 -7.97
C ILE A 120 12.15 13.01 -9.05
N GLY A 121 10.86 12.79 -9.34
CA GLY A 121 10.42 11.86 -10.40
C GLY A 121 10.82 10.40 -10.20
N LYS A 122 11.31 10.04 -9.01
CA LYS A 122 11.59 8.66 -8.59
C LYS A 122 10.42 8.10 -7.80
N SER A 123 10.32 6.77 -7.70
CA SER A 123 9.19 6.10 -7.04
C SER A 123 9.49 5.61 -5.61
N ARG A 124 10.75 5.61 -5.18
CA ARG A 124 11.17 5.02 -3.90
C ARG A 124 11.36 6.08 -2.81
N TYR A 125 10.86 5.79 -1.62
CA TYR A 125 10.97 6.68 -0.45
C TYR A 125 12.42 6.95 -0.03
N GLU A 126 13.28 5.95 -0.19
CA GLU A 126 14.71 6.02 0.13
C GLU A 126 15.46 7.00 -0.78
N ASP A 127 15.09 7.02 -2.06
CA ASP A 127 15.69 7.94 -3.04
C ASP A 127 15.29 9.40 -2.77
N PHE A 128 14.08 9.64 -2.27
CA PHE A 128 13.64 10.98 -1.88
C PHE A 128 14.45 11.51 -0.69
N ALA A 129 14.64 10.67 0.32
CA ALA A 129 15.41 11.03 1.51
C ALA A 129 16.91 11.21 1.20
N GLU A 130 17.45 10.45 0.25
CA GLU A 130 18.84 10.62 -0.21
C GLU A 130 19.03 11.98 -0.90
N HIS A 131 18.07 12.39 -1.72
CA HIS A 131 18.17 13.65 -2.46
C HIS A 131 17.96 14.90 -1.58
N CYS A 132 17.07 14.82 -0.57
CA CYS A 132 16.81 15.94 0.34
C CYS A 132 17.85 16.10 1.46
N TRP A 133 18.33 14.99 2.05
CA TRP A 133 19.13 15.03 3.28
C TRP A 133 20.43 14.20 3.22
N GLY A 134 20.70 13.51 2.12
CA GLY A 134 21.87 12.68 1.94
C GLY A 134 21.70 11.23 2.43
N ILE A 135 22.73 10.40 2.17
CA ILE A 135 22.65 8.93 2.27
C ILE A 135 22.35 8.41 3.68
N LYS A 136 22.81 9.12 4.72
CA LYS A 136 22.63 8.69 6.12
C LYS A 136 21.18 8.83 6.57
N MET A 137 20.53 9.92 6.20
CA MET A 137 19.13 10.19 6.54
C MET A 137 18.18 9.32 5.72
N ALA A 138 18.56 8.94 4.50
CA ALA A 138 17.83 7.94 3.72
C ALA A 138 17.72 6.58 4.42
N LYS A 139 18.83 6.11 5.00
CA LYS A 139 18.84 4.86 5.77
C LYS A 139 17.99 4.96 7.04
N PHE A 140 18.00 6.11 7.71
CA PHE A 140 17.14 6.34 8.88
C PHE A 140 15.64 6.31 8.52
N ALA A 141 15.25 6.93 7.41
CA ALA A 141 13.87 6.91 6.91
C ALA A 141 13.41 5.48 6.58
N GLY A 142 14.27 4.68 5.94
CA GLY A 142 14.02 3.25 5.71
C GLY A 142 13.84 2.45 7.00
N LEU A 143 14.68 2.70 8.01
CA LEU A 143 14.58 2.06 9.32
C LEU A 143 13.27 2.40 10.05
N CYS A 144 12.83 3.66 9.97
CA CYS A 144 11.56 4.11 10.53
C CYS A 144 10.36 3.40 9.88
N ASN A 145 10.39 3.23 8.56
CA ASN A 145 9.35 2.48 7.85
C ASN A 145 9.29 1.02 8.31
N ILE A 146 10.44 0.34 8.39
CA ILE A 146 10.53 -1.04 8.89
C ILE A 146 9.98 -1.15 10.32
N SER A 147 10.33 -0.20 11.20
CA SER A 147 9.82 -0.17 12.57
C SER A 147 8.29 -0.07 12.63
N THR A 148 7.69 0.72 11.74
CA THR A 148 6.22 0.87 11.66
C THR A 148 5.55 -0.44 11.20
N LEU A 149 6.12 -1.09 10.18
CA LEU A 149 5.65 -2.39 9.69
C LEU A 149 5.71 -3.46 10.78
N LEU A 150 6.83 -3.54 11.53
CA LEU A 150 6.99 -4.48 12.64
C LEU A 150 5.98 -4.21 13.76
N GLY A 151 5.75 -2.95 14.11
CA GLY A 151 4.75 -2.56 15.10
C GLY A 151 3.34 -3.03 14.72
N GLY A 152 2.97 -2.89 13.44
CA GLY A 152 1.70 -3.40 12.92
C GLY A 152 1.57 -4.93 13.03
N VAL A 153 2.63 -5.66 12.70
CA VAL A 153 2.67 -7.13 12.81
C VAL A 153 2.55 -7.58 14.27
N ILE A 154 3.29 -6.95 15.18
CA ILE A 154 3.23 -7.27 16.62
C ILE A 154 1.82 -7.00 17.17
N SER A 155 1.21 -5.87 16.80
CA SER A 155 -0.15 -5.54 17.20
C SER A 155 -1.15 -6.61 16.76
N TYR A 156 -1.02 -7.10 15.52
CA TYR A 156 -1.90 -8.15 14.98
C TYR A 156 -1.71 -9.50 15.69
N ILE A 157 -0.47 -9.89 15.99
CA ILE A 157 -0.17 -11.12 16.73
C ILE A 157 -0.75 -11.06 18.15
N VAL A 158 -0.61 -9.94 18.86
CA VAL A 158 -1.19 -9.76 20.20
C VAL A 158 -2.70 -9.86 20.13
N PHE A 159 -3.31 -9.22 19.13
CA PHE A 159 -4.76 -9.27 18.92
C PHE A 159 -5.27 -10.70 18.71
N ILE A 160 -4.61 -11.50 17.87
CA ILE A 160 -4.97 -12.91 17.68
C ILE A 160 -4.81 -13.72 18.97
N LYS A 161 -3.72 -13.51 19.72
CA LYS A 161 -3.52 -14.20 21.01
C LYS A 161 -4.61 -13.90 22.03
N SER A 162 -5.21 -12.71 21.98
CA SER A 162 -6.34 -12.36 22.83
C SER A 162 -7.65 -13.03 22.41
N LEU A 163 -7.74 -13.54 21.18
CA LEU A 163 -8.95 -14.16 20.63
C LEU A 163 -8.95 -15.70 20.73
N THR A 164 -7.78 -16.33 20.84
CA THR A 164 -7.68 -17.77 21.06
C THR A 164 -7.74 -18.07 22.56
N PRO A 165 -8.75 -18.79 23.06
CA PRO A 165 -8.85 -19.19 24.46
C PRO A 165 -7.77 -20.21 24.87
#